data_AF-A0A0K2TN00-F1
#
_entry.id   AF-A0A0K2TN00-F1
#
_cell.length_a   1.000
_cell.length_b   1.000
_cell.length_c   1.000
_cell.angle_alpha   90.00
_cell.angle_beta   90.00
_cell.angle_gamma   90.00
#
_symmetry.space_group_name_H-M   'P 1'
#
loop_
_entity.id
_entity.type
_entity.pdbx_description
1 polymer ?
#
loop_
_entity_poly.entity_id
_entity_poly.type
_entity_poly.pdbx_seq_one_letter_code
_entity_poly.pdbx_strand_id
1 'polypeptide(L)'
;MEELTSLKKNDVWDLVERPDKRSVIKTKWVFKLKKDEENRSGRFKARLVARSYSQRYGEDYDETFCPVIRFETVRLLLAKAAGEGLQVHQLYVKPAFLNGEITENVYVEQPEGFSEPLNEKL
;
A
#
# COMPACT_ATOMS: atom_id res chain seq x y z
N MET A 1 -9.98 8.78 10.01
CA MET A 1 -9.37 8.06 11.16
C MET A 1 -9.19 6.58 10.88
N GLU A 2 -10.17 5.90 10.26
CA GLU A 2 -10.11 4.44 9.96
C GLU A 2 -8.81 3.95 9.29
N GLU A 3 -8.27 4.68 8.31
CA GLU A 3 -7.02 4.30 7.63
C GLU A 3 -5.82 4.30 8.59
N LEU A 4 -5.64 5.36 9.38
CA LEU A 4 -4.55 5.48 10.35
C LEU A 4 -4.67 4.42 11.45
N THR A 5 -5.90 4.15 11.91
CA THR A 5 -6.17 3.07 12.88
C THR A 5 -5.84 1.70 12.30
N SER A 6 -6.15 1.45 11.02
CA SER A 6 -5.79 0.19 10.36
C SER A 6 -4.28 0.02 10.25
N LEU A 7 -3.54 1.10 9.95
CA LEU A 7 -2.09 1.07 9.83
C LEU A 7 -1.42 0.83 11.19
N LYS A 8 -1.90 1.48 12.25
CA LYS A 8 -1.45 1.21 13.64
C LYS A 8 -1.75 -0.23 14.09
N LYS A 9 -2.91 -0.79 13.71
CA LYS A 9 -3.28 -2.17 14.05
C LYS A 9 -2.40 -3.21 13.36
N ASN A 10 -1.94 -2.90 12.15
CA ASN A 10 -1.12 -3.80 11.35
C ASN A 10 0.39 -3.62 11.60
N ASP A 11 0.78 -2.76 12.55
CA ASP A 11 2.17 -2.53 12.96
C ASP A 11 3.12 -2.26 11.77
N VAL A 12 2.66 -1.40 10.84
CA VAL A 12 3.33 -1.21 9.54
C VAL A 12 4.52 -0.24 9.62
N TRP A 13 4.64 0.55 10.70
CA TRP A 13 5.72 1.53 10.84
C TRP A 13 6.00 1.88 12.31
N ASP A 14 7.21 2.40 12.53
CA ASP A 14 7.61 3.07 13.76
C ASP A 14 7.83 4.56 13.52
N LEU A 15 7.43 5.38 14.50
CA LEU A 15 7.75 6.80 14.50
C LEU A 15 9.19 6.98 15.00
N VAL A 16 10.05 7.52 14.15
CA VAL A 16 11.48 7.75 14.45
C VAL A 16 11.84 9.21 14.24
N GLU A 17 12.94 9.65 14.84
CA GLU A 17 13.54 10.94 14.50
C GLU A 17 13.93 10.97 13.02
N ARG A 18 13.86 12.17 12.43
CA ARG A 18 14.18 12.35 11.03
C ARG A 18 15.66 12.00 10.80
N PRO A 19 15.98 10.97 9.99
CA PRO A 19 17.36 10.56 9.80
C PRO A 19 18.15 11.61 9.01
N ASP A 20 19.37 11.87 9.45
CA ASP A 20 20.30 12.71 8.72
C ASP A 20 20.77 12.00 7.43
N LYS A 21 20.76 12.72 6.31
CA LYS A 21 21.29 12.28 5.00
C LYS A 21 20.58 11.07 4.34
N ARG A 22 19.37 10.70 4.79
CA ARG A 22 18.51 9.71 4.10
C ARG A 22 17.42 10.40 3.28
N SER A 23 16.99 9.77 2.19
CA SER A 23 15.81 10.22 1.44
C SER A 23 14.54 9.97 2.27
N VAL A 24 13.74 11.03 2.43
CA VAL A 24 12.45 10.94 3.12
C VAL A 24 11.34 11.18 2.11
N ILE A 25 10.45 10.21 1.97
CA ILE A 25 9.32 10.26 1.05
C ILE A 25 8.25 11.16 1.66
N LYS A 26 7.92 12.25 0.97
CA LYS A 26 6.82 13.12 1.39
C LYS A 26 5.48 12.43 1.20
N THR A 27 4.49 12.67 2.06
CA THR A 27 3.13 12.12 1.90
C THR A 27 2.05 13.19 1.77
N LYS A 28 0.87 12.78 1.34
CA LYS A 28 -0.35 13.58 1.38
C LYS A 28 -1.57 12.71 1.61
N TRP A 29 -2.62 13.33 2.12
CA TRP A 29 -3.94 12.73 2.15
C TRP A 29 -4.64 12.87 0.80
N VAL A 30 -5.23 11.78 0.32
CA VAL A 30 -6.15 11.76 -0.83
C VAL A 30 -7.52 11.37 -0.34
N PHE A 31 -8.47 12.30 -0.44
CA PHE A 31 -9.86 12.08 -0.07
C PHE A 31 -10.69 11.76 -1.31
N LYS A 32 -11.51 10.72 -1.23
CA LYS A 32 -12.46 10.34 -2.27
C LYS A 32 -13.82 10.04 -1.64
N LEU A 33 -14.86 10.72 -2.10
CA LEU A 33 -16.23 10.35 -1.79
C LEU A 33 -16.63 9.16 -2.67
N LYS A 34 -16.89 8.01 -2.06
CA LYS A 34 -17.53 6.89 -2.74
C LYS A 34 -19.03 6.98 -2.50
N LYS A 35 -19.77 7.35 -3.53
CA LYS A 35 -21.23 7.26 -3.49
C LYS A 35 -21.64 5.81 -3.69
N ASP A 36 -22.69 5.40 -3.00
CA ASP A 36 -23.32 4.09 -3.19
C ASP A 36 -23.93 3.97 -4.60
N GLU A 37 -24.29 2.76 -5.04
CA GLU A 37 -24.88 2.51 -6.37
C GLU A 37 -26.15 3.33 -6.62
N GLU A 38 -26.85 3.68 -5.55
CA GLU A 38 -28.07 4.50 -5.57
C GLU A 38 -27.83 5.98 -5.23
N ASN A 39 -26.56 6.41 -5.12
CA ASN A 39 -26.16 7.81 -4.94
C ASN A 39 -26.61 8.45 -3.61
N ARG A 40 -27.09 7.67 -2.63
CA ARG A 40 -27.77 8.17 -1.40
C ARG A 40 -26.83 8.42 -0.22
N SER A 41 -25.92 7.49 0.03
CA SER A 41 -25.00 7.50 1.16
C SER A 41 -23.56 7.44 0.64
N GLY A 42 -22.83 8.54 0.78
CA GLY A 42 -21.43 8.62 0.35
C GLY A 42 -20.48 8.27 1.49
N ARG A 43 -19.69 7.20 1.37
CA ARG A 43 -18.58 6.94 2.29
C ARG A 43 -17.37 7.77 1.90
N PHE A 44 -16.91 8.62 2.82
CA PHE A 44 -15.64 9.33 2.66
C PHE A 44 -14.48 8.34 2.87
N LYS A 45 -13.65 8.17 1.85
CA LYS A 45 -12.42 7.37 1.93
C LYS A 45 -11.21 8.29 1.90
N ALA A 46 -10.43 8.28 2.98
CA ALA A 46 -9.10 8.89 3.02
C ALA A 46 -8.06 7.81 2.69
N ARG A 47 -7.03 8.16 1.93
CA ARG A 47 -5.84 7.32 1.71
C ARG A 47 -4.60 8.14 1.98
N LEU A 48 -3.64 7.55 2.68
CA LEU A 48 -2.29 8.10 2.79
C LEU A 48 -1.51 7.68 1.54
N VAL A 49 -0.94 8.65 0.83
CA VAL A 49 -0.23 8.39 -0.43
C VAL A 49 1.11 9.11 -0.44
N ALA A 50 2.16 8.41 -0.90
CA ALA A 50 3.46 9.02 -1.18
C ALA A 50 3.34 10.06 -2.31
N ARG A 51 4.00 11.22 -2.14
CA ARG A 51 4.12 12.23 -3.19
C ARG A 51 5.20 11.74 -4.18
N SER A 52 4.77 11.30 -5.34
CA SER A 52 5.57 10.61 -6.36
C SER A 52 6.60 11.48 -7.11
N TYR A 53 6.82 12.74 -6.73
CA TYR A 53 7.73 13.65 -7.43
C TYR A 53 9.21 13.46 -7.05
N SER A 54 9.55 12.38 -6.34
CA SER A 54 10.90 12.07 -5.86
C SER A 54 11.63 11.05 -6.75
N GLN A 55 10.95 10.43 -7.71
CA GLN A 55 11.57 9.51 -8.66
C GLN A 55 12.47 10.29 -9.62
N ARG A 56 13.72 9.85 -9.77
CA ARG A 56 14.69 10.44 -10.70
C ARG A 56 14.76 9.60 -11.97
N TYR A 57 14.61 10.25 -13.12
CA TYR A 57 14.74 9.60 -14.42
C TYR A 57 16.13 8.97 -14.56
N GLY A 58 16.19 7.67 -14.90
CA GLY A 58 17.44 6.90 -14.99
C GLY A 58 17.98 6.32 -13.67
N GLU A 59 17.34 6.59 -12.53
CA GLU A 59 17.64 5.93 -11.24
C GLU A 59 16.45 5.04 -10.82
N ASP A 60 15.31 5.65 -10.46
CA ASP A 60 14.17 4.93 -9.85
C ASP A 60 12.86 5.04 -10.67
N TYR A 61 12.92 5.73 -11.81
CA TYR A 61 11.74 5.99 -12.64
C TYR A 61 11.31 4.77 -13.47
N ASP A 62 12.28 3.99 -13.97
CA ASP A 62 12.02 2.85 -14.85
C ASP A 62 11.82 1.53 -14.09
N GLU A 63 12.13 1.51 -12.78
CA GLU A 63 11.92 0.36 -11.91
C GLU A 63 10.44 0.25 -11.49
N THR A 64 9.62 -0.34 -12.37
CA THR A 64 8.21 -0.62 -12.08
C THR A 64 8.02 -2.07 -11.64
N PHE A 65 8.01 -2.33 -10.33
CA PHE A 65 7.68 -3.64 -9.78
C PHE A 65 6.16 -3.82 -9.70
N CYS A 66 5.55 -4.23 -10.81
CA CYS A 66 4.19 -4.76 -10.81
C CYS A 66 4.25 -6.23 -11.23
N PRO A 67 3.89 -7.19 -10.36
CA PRO A 67 3.78 -8.59 -10.76
C PRO A 67 2.57 -8.74 -11.69
N VAL A 68 2.79 -8.59 -13.00
CA VAL A 68 1.77 -8.86 -14.00
C VAL A 68 1.71 -10.36 -14.19
N ILE A 69 0.72 -11.01 -13.56
CA ILE A 69 0.39 -12.40 -13.85
C ILE A 69 -0.02 -12.50 -15.33
N ARG A 70 0.58 -13.45 -16.04
CA ARG A 70 0.22 -13.79 -17.42
C ARG A 70 -1.03 -14.67 -17.44
N PHE A 71 -2.01 -14.32 -18.27
CA PHE A 71 -3.25 -15.08 -18.39
C PHE A 71 -3.03 -16.50 -18.95
N GLU A 72 -1.96 -16.71 -19.72
CA GLU A 72 -1.53 -18.04 -20.16
C GLU A 72 -1.26 -18.96 -18.97
N THR A 73 -0.53 -18.48 -17.96
CA THR A 73 -0.20 -19.23 -16.74
C THR A 73 -1.46 -19.54 -15.93
N VAL A 74 -2.37 -18.58 -15.80
CA VAL A 74 -3.66 -18.79 -15.10
C VAL A 74 -4.49 -19.87 -15.82
N ARG A 75 -4.60 -19.77 -17.16
CA ARG A 75 -5.35 -20.76 -17.96
C ARG A 75 -4.76 -22.16 -17.84
N LEU A 76 -3.44 -22.28 -17.85
CA LEU A 76 -2.77 -23.58 -17.67
C LEU A 76 -3.07 -24.19 -16.29
N LEU A 77 -3.00 -23.38 -15.23
CA LEU A 77 -3.32 -23.83 -13.87
C LEU A 77 -4.78 -24.28 -13.74
N LEU A 78 -5.72 -23.52 -14.32
CA LEU A 78 -7.14 -23.89 -14.33
C LEU A 78 -7.41 -25.16 -15.15
N ALA A 79 -6.76 -25.30 -16.31
CA ALA A 79 -6.88 -26.50 -17.14
C ALA A 79 -6.37 -27.75 -16.42
N LYS A 80 -5.23 -27.63 -15.71
CA LYS A 80 -4.70 -28.70 -14.86
C LYS A 80 -5.65 -29.05 -13.72
N ALA A 81 -6.15 -28.03 -13.00
CA ALA A 81 -7.10 -28.23 -11.91
C ALA A 81 -8.38 -28.93 -12.39
N ALA A 82 -8.91 -28.55 -13.56
CA ALA A 82 -10.07 -29.19 -14.16
C ALA A 82 -9.78 -30.65 -14.57
N GLY A 83 -8.60 -30.93 -15.15
CA GLY A 83 -8.19 -32.28 -15.53
C GLY A 83 -7.98 -33.22 -14.33
N GLU A 84 -7.58 -32.68 -13.19
CA GLU A 84 -7.34 -33.43 -11.94
C GLU A 84 -8.55 -33.41 -10.99
N GLY A 85 -9.67 -32.77 -11.37
CA GLY A 85 -10.87 -32.65 -10.54
C GLY A 85 -10.67 -31.81 -9.27
N LEU A 86 -9.69 -30.92 -9.26
CA LEU A 86 -9.35 -30.07 -8.11
C LEU A 86 -10.33 -28.90 -7.98
N GLN A 87 -10.70 -28.57 -6.75
CA GLN A 87 -11.44 -27.34 -6.44
C GLN A 87 -10.49 -26.14 -6.39
N VAL A 88 -10.85 -25.08 -7.11
CA VAL A 88 -10.10 -23.82 -7.14
C VAL A 88 -10.81 -22.80 -6.25
N HIS A 89 -10.09 -22.27 -5.27
CA HIS A 89 -10.57 -21.19 -4.40
C HIS A 89 -9.78 -19.92 -4.69
N GLN A 90 -10.49 -18.80 -4.87
CA GLN A 90 -9.86 -17.49 -5.03
C GLN A 90 -9.87 -16.76 -3.69
N LEU A 91 -8.68 -16.46 -3.16
CA LEU A 91 -8.53 -15.62 -1.98
C LEU A 91 -8.20 -14.19 -2.41
N TYR A 92 -9.11 -13.25 -2.12
CA TYR A 92 -8.82 -11.83 -2.29
C TYR A 92 -8.18 -11.27 -1.01
N VAL A 93 -6.85 -11.24 -0.97
CA VAL A 93 -6.12 -10.61 0.13
C VAL A 93 -6.17 -9.09 -0.07
N LYS A 94 -6.87 -8.39 0.83
CA LYS A 94 -6.82 -6.94 0.93
C LYS A 94 -5.56 -6.51 1.70
N PRO A 95 -4.89 -5.43 1.28
CA PRO A 95 -4.19 -5.29 0.00
C PRO A 95 -2.85 -6.07 0.01
N ALA A 96 -2.56 -6.77 -1.09
CA ALA A 96 -1.35 -7.59 -1.28
C ALA A 96 0.00 -6.83 -1.21
N PHE A 97 -0.02 -5.50 -1.12
CA PHE A 97 1.18 -4.68 -0.93
C PHE A 97 1.80 -4.80 0.49
N LEU A 98 1.08 -5.35 1.47
CA LEU A 98 1.48 -5.32 2.88
C LEU A 98 2.19 -6.59 3.40
N ASN A 99 2.45 -7.60 2.57
CA ASN A 99 3.04 -8.87 3.03
C ASN A 99 4.39 -9.21 2.38
N GLY A 100 5.01 -8.25 1.70
CA GLY A 100 6.40 -8.40 1.25
C GLY A 100 7.34 -7.93 2.35
N GLU A 101 8.34 -8.73 2.69
CA GLU A 101 9.45 -8.25 3.51
C GLU A 101 10.24 -7.21 2.69
N ILE A 102 10.39 -6.02 3.25
CA ILE A 102 11.23 -4.97 2.67
C ILE A 102 12.61 -5.10 3.31
N THR A 103 13.66 -5.21 2.49
CA THR A 103 15.04 -5.32 3.00
C THR A 103 15.61 -3.94 3.34
N GLU A 104 15.11 -2.89 2.69
CA GLU A 104 15.53 -1.51 2.86
C GLU A 104 14.66 -0.74 3.85
N ASN A 105 15.30 0.10 4.67
CA ASN A 105 14.59 1.07 5.50
C ASN A 105 14.06 2.21 4.62
N VAL A 106 12.72 2.32 4.54
CA VAL A 106 12.01 3.39 3.84
C VAL A 106 11.51 4.42 4.86
N TYR A 107 11.91 5.68 4.71
CA TYR A 107 11.48 6.76 5.60
C TYR A 107 10.41 7.61 4.94
N VAL A 108 9.36 7.92 5.70
CA VAL A 108 8.17 8.62 5.20
C VAL A 108 7.84 9.78 6.14
N GLU A 109 7.61 10.96 5.57
CA GLU A 109 7.22 12.15 6.34
C GLU A 109 5.76 12.05 6.76
N GLN A 110 5.46 12.49 7.99
CA GLN A 110 4.08 12.59 8.48
C GLN A 110 3.25 13.48 7.53
N PRO A 111 2.01 13.10 7.22
CA PRO A 111 1.21 13.84 6.26
C PRO A 111 0.84 15.22 6.80
N GLU A 112 0.78 16.19 5.91
CA GLU A 112 0.40 17.57 6.22
C GLU A 112 -0.94 17.63 6.99
N GLY A 113 -0.96 18.40 8.09
CA GLY A 113 -2.11 18.48 9.00
C GLY A 113 -2.19 17.36 10.03
N PHE A 114 -1.22 16.44 10.07
CA PHE A 114 -1.06 15.42 11.10
C PHE A 114 0.37 15.44 11.65
N SER A 115 0.50 15.55 12.97
CA SER A 115 1.78 15.52 13.66
C SER A 115 1.60 14.79 14.99
N GLU A 116 2.12 13.58 15.06
CA GLU A 116 2.26 12.82 16.29
C GLU A 116 3.62 13.18 16.90
N PRO A 117 3.67 13.63 18.16
CA PRO A 117 4.93 13.84 18.86
C PRO A 117 5.65 12.50 19.01
N LEU A 118 6.97 12.52 18.95
CA LEU A 118 7.78 11.35 19.26
C LEU A 118 7.53 11.01 20.74
N ASN A 119 6.76 9.96 21.00
CA ASN A 119 6.68 9.42 22.35
C ASN A 119 7.98 8.68 22.59
N GLU A 120 8.88 9.29 23.36
CA GLU A 120 10.00 8.61 24.00
C GLU A 120 9.44 7.55 24.96
N LYS A 121 9.08 6.38 24.44
CA LYS A 121 9.04 5.18 25.26
C LYS A 121 10.45 4.58 25.23
N LEU A 122 11.22 4.97 26.25
CA LEU A 122 12.38 4.22 26.75
C LEU A 122 11.98 2.78 27.08
#